data_AF-A0A9Q4CCB2-F1
#
_entry.id   AF-A0A9Q4CCB2-F1
#
_cell.length_a   1.000
_cell.length_b   1.000
_cell.length_c   1.000
_cell.angle_alpha   90.00
_cell.angle_beta   90.00
_cell.angle_gamma   90.00
#
_symmetry.space_group_name_H-M   'P 1'
#
loop_
_entity.id
_entity.type
_entity.pdbx_description
1 polymer ?
#
loop_
_entity_poly.entity_id
_entity_poly.type
_entity_poly.pdbx_seq_one_letter_code
_entity_poly.pdbx_strand_id
1 'polypeptide(L)'
;MDDGHNPGHPATGGTASVRISGGAVPALRRLLDEVQLQQERHSGTAPAAVGDGLGTGFRDFADELDSQLMRLHASTAHRLEAVRATVAAALAQLTELTSEDEAFGVDLGRLPR
;
A
#
# COMPACT_ATOMS: atom_id res chain seq x y z
N MET A 1 30.81 53.43 7.22
CA MET A 1 30.98 53.07 5.80
C MET A 1 31.77 51.78 5.82
N ASP A 2 31.07 50.66 6.03
CA ASP A 2 30.43 49.82 4.99
C ASP A 2 31.31 48.56 4.89
N ASP A 3 31.04 47.57 5.73
CA ASP A 3 30.21 46.39 5.44
C ASP A 3 30.78 45.52 4.31
N GLY A 4 31.65 44.59 4.70
CA GLY A 4 32.13 43.48 3.87
C GLY A 4 31.85 42.13 4.55
N HIS A 5 30.65 41.97 5.12
CA HIS A 5 30.16 40.70 5.63
C HIS A 5 29.91 39.78 4.42
N ASN A 6 30.79 38.80 4.22
CA ASN A 6 30.57 37.72 3.26
C ASN A 6 29.79 36.60 3.97
N PRO A 7 28.48 36.41 3.71
CA PRO A 7 27.74 35.28 4.26
C PRO A 7 28.03 34.07 3.39
N GLY A 8 29.11 33.36 3.71
CA GLY A 8 29.36 32.01 3.20
C GLY A 8 28.24 31.08 3.66
N HIS A 9 27.33 30.79 2.74
CA HIS A 9 26.46 29.62 2.64
C HIS A 9 26.51 28.61 3.82
N PRO A 10 25.40 28.35 4.52
CA PRO A 10 25.26 27.10 5.24
C PRO A 10 25.05 25.96 4.22
N ALA A 11 26.14 25.31 3.82
CA ALA A 11 26.06 23.95 3.33
C ALA A 11 26.00 23.04 4.56
N THR A 12 24.85 22.37 4.77
CA THR A 12 24.76 20.91 5.02
C THR A 12 23.40 20.53 5.61
N GLY A 13 22.55 19.95 4.75
CA GLY A 13 21.96 18.62 4.98
C GLY A 13 21.17 18.35 6.26
N GLY A 14 20.64 19.37 6.93
CA GLY A 14 19.84 19.20 8.14
C GLY A 14 18.47 18.56 7.87
N THR A 15 18.35 17.27 8.18
CA THR A 15 17.12 16.65 8.73
C THR A 15 15.93 16.35 7.80
N ALA A 16 16.17 16.02 6.53
CA ALA A 16 15.12 15.36 5.72
C ALA A 16 15.02 13.83 5.97
N SER A 17 15.88 13.27 6.83
CA SER A 17 16.03 11.81 6.96
C SER A 17 15.15 11.12 8.03
N VAL A 18 14.35 11.84 8.83
CA VAL A 18 13.77 11.24 10.07
C VAL A 18 12.23 11.36 10.21
N ARG A 19 11.50 11.84 9.19
CA ARG A 19 10.01 11.84 9.25
C ARG A 19 9.31 10.83 8.36
N ILE A 20 10.02 10.14 7.48
CA ILE A 20 9.42 9.13 6.60
C ILE A 20 8.98 7.90 7.43
N SER A 21 9.76 7.53 8.44
CA SER A 21 9.58 6.26 9.17
C SER A 21 8.46 6.28 10.22
N GLY A 22 8.24 7.42 10.90
CA GLY A 22 7.29 7.50 12.03
C GLY A 22 5.82 7.28 11.67
N GLY A 23 5.44 7.55 10.41
CA GLY A 23 4.06 7.36 9.93
C GLY A 23 3.89 6.26 8.88
N ALA A 24 4.95 5.87 8.17
CA ALA A 24 4.85 4.92 7.06
C ALA A 24 4.55 3.48 7.51
N VAL A 25 5.25 2.97 8.54
CA VAL A 25 5.02 1.61 9.05
C VAL A 25 3.60 1.44 9.60
N PRO A 26 3.08 2.34 10.47
CA PRO A 26 1.68 2.29 10.90
C PRO A 26 0.68 2.39 9.75
N ALA A 27 0.95 3.23 8.74
CA ALA A 27 0.07 3.39 7.58
C ALA A 27 0.01 2.13 6.70
N LEU A 28 1.15 1.50 6.44
CA LEU A 28 1.22 0.26 5.67
C LEU A 28 0.58 -0.92 6.42
N ARG A 29 0.72 -0.99 7.75
CA ARG A 29 0.00 -1.99 8.56
C ARG A 29 -1.52 -1.81 8.43
N ARG A 30 -2.02 -0.58 8.58
CA ARG A 30 -3.45 -0.28 8.36
C ARG A 30 -3.90 -0.65 6.95
N LEU A 31 -3.08 -0.39 5.94
CA LEU A 31 -3.40 -0.76 4.56
C LEU A 31 -3.45 -2.27 4.37
N LEU A 32 -2.59 -3.03 5.04
CA LEU A 32 -2.62 -4.49 5.02
C LEU A 32 -3.92 -5.02 5.64
N ASP A 33 -4.32 -4.47 6.80
CA ASP A 33 -5.56 -4.83 7.48
C ASP A 33 -6.78 -4.51 6.60
N GLU A 34 -6.80 -3.33 5.97
CA GLU A 34 -7.88 -2.94 5.05
C GLU A 34 -7.96 -3.87 3.84
N VAL A 35 -6.82 -4.25 3.24
CA VAL A 35 -6.80 -5.18 2.10
C VAL A 35 -7.31 -6.55 2.51
N GLN A 36 -6.97 -7.04 3.69
CA GLN A 36 -7.52 -8.30 4.22
C GLN A 36 -9.04 -8.21 4.37
N LEU A 37 -9.55 -7.13 4.97
CA LEU A 37 -10.98 -6.91 5.11
C LEU A 37 -11.71 -6.86 3.76
N GLN A 38 -11.12 -6.20 2.76
CA GLN A 38 -11.68 -6.17 1.40
C GLN A 38 -11.64 -7.56 0.74
N GLN A 39 -10.61 -8.35 0.99
CA GLN A 39 -10.51 -9.72 0.48
C GLN A 39 -11.58 -10.64 1.11
N GLU A 40 -11.82 -10.52 2.41
CA GLU A 40 -12.90 -11.23 3.10
C GLU A 40 -14.26 -10.85 2.51
N ARG A 41 -14.57 -9.55 2.39
CA ARG A 41 -15.84 -9.08 1.80
C ARG A 41 -16.02 -9.55 0.36
N HIS A 42 -14.95 -9.47 -0.43
CA HIS A 42 -14.94 -9.91 -1.83
C HIS A 42 -15.22 -11.42 -1.92
N SER A 43 -14.52 -12.23 -1.13
CA SER A 43 -14.73 -13.68 -1.10
C SER A 43 -16.11 -14.10 -0.59
N GLY A 44 -16.72 -13.29 0.29
CA GLY A 44 -18.07 -13.53 0.82
C GLY A 44 -19.20 -13.10 -0.12
N THR A 45 -18.91 -12.42 -1.23
CA THR A 45 -19.94 -11.87 -2.14
C THR A 45 -19.69 -12.32 -3.57
N ALA A 46 -20.35 -13.41 -3.98
CA ALA A 46 -20.37 -13.79 -5.39
C ALA A 46 -21.24 -12.81 -6.20
N PRO A 47 -20.88 -12.51 -7.46
CA PRO A 47 -21.75 -11.74 -8.34
C PRO A 47 -23.11 -12.43 -8.51
N ALA A 48 -24.19 -11.65 -8.50
CA ALA A 48 -25.53 -12.16 -8.74
C ALA A 48 -25.68 -12.62 -10.20
N ALA A 49 -26.34 -13.76 -10.40
CA ALA A 49 -26.71 -14.23 -11.73
C ALA A 49 -27.79 -13.32 -12.33
N VAL A 50 -27.66 -12.98 -13.61
CA VAL A 50 -28.58 -12.06 -14.30
C VAL A 50 -29.70 -12.78 -15.05
N GLY A 51 -29.58 -14.10 -15.23
CA GLY A 51 -30.47 -14.90 -16.07
C GLY A 51 -31.91 -15.13 -15.55
N ASP A 52 -32.16 -15.09 -14.25
CA ASP A 52 -33.42 -15.63 -13.66
C ASP A 52 -34.70 -14.84 -13.97
N GLY A 53 -34.61 -13.71 -14.68
CA GLY A 53 -35.79 -12.90 -15.06
C GLY A 53 -35.85 -12.50 -16.54
N LEU A 54 -34.87 -12.90 -17.35
CA LEU A 54 -34.79 -12.50 -18.74
C LEU A 54 -35.48 -13.54 -19.64
N GLY A 55 -36.36 -13.08 -20.53
CA GLY A 55 -37.03 -13.95 -21.51
C GLY A 55 -36.05 -14.70 -22.41
N THR A 56 -36.49 -15.79 -23.03
CA THR A 56 -35.63 -16.73 -23.79
C THR A 56 -34.72 -16.08 -24.84
N GLY A 57 -35.12 -14.96 -25.43
CA GLY A 57 -34.31 -14.22 -26.42
C GLY A 57 -33.10 -13.47 -25.85
N PHE A 58 -32.98 -13.35 -24.52
CA PHE A 58 -31.89 -12.64 -23.85
C PHE A 58 -30.92 -13.59 -23.14
N ARG A 59 -31.11 -14.90 -23.26
CA ARG A 59 -30.31 -15.90 -22.56
C ARG A 59 -28.82 -15.79 -22.89
N ASP A 60 -28.47 -15.72 -24.18
CA ASP A 60 -27.07 -15.60 -24.61
C ASP A 60 -26.41 -14.32 -24.08
N PHE A 61 -27.18 -13.23 -24.01
CA PHE A 61 -26.72 -11.96 -23.44
C PHE A 61 -26.52 -12.08 -21.91
N ALA A 62 -27.45 -12.73 -21.21
CA ALA A 62 -27.33 -12.97 -19.78
C ALA A 62 -26.12 -13.86 -19.46
N ASP A 63 -25.89 -14.92 -20.24
CA ASP A 63 -24.76 -15.83 -20.08
C ASP A 63 -23.40 -15.12 -20.31
N GLU A 64 -23.32 -14.25 -21.33
CA GLU A 64 -22.12 -13.43 -21.55
C GLU A 64 -21.89 -12.43 -20.42
N LEU A 65 -22.96 -11.78 -19.94
CA LEU A 65 -22.86 -10.83 -18.83
C LEU A 65 -22.42 -11.51 -17.53
N ASP A 66 -22.99 -12.67 -17.20
CA ASP A 66 -22.58 -13.48 -16.05
C ASP A 66 -21.10 -13.88 -16.16
N SER A 67 -20.67 -14.29 -17.36
CA SER A 67 -19.26 -14.61 -17.65
C SER A 67 -18.34 -13.39 -17.45
N GLN A 68 -18.77 -12.21 -17.88
CA GLN A 68 -18.03 -10.96 -17.67
C GLN A 68 -17.94 -10.58 -16.19
N LEU A 69 -19.05 -10.71 -15.44
CA LEU A 69 -19.09 -10.45 -14.01
C LEU A 69 -18.17 -11.42 -13.24
N MET A 70 -18.16 -12.70 -13.60
CA MET A 70 -17.23 -13.68 -13.02
C MET A 70 -15.77 -13.34 -13.33
N ARG A 71 -15.44 -12.98 -14.58
CA ARG A 71 -14.07 -12.55 -14.94
C ARG A 71 -13.64 -11.31 -14.18
N LEU A 72 -14.53 -10.32 -14.05
CA LEU A 72 -14.27 -9.10 -13.29
C LEU A 72 -14.04 -9.42 -11.81
N HIS A 73 -14.89 -10.27 -11.23
CA HIS A 73 -14.75 -10.70 -9.85
C HIS A 73 -13.42 -11.44 -9.59
N ALA A 74 -13.03 -12.35 -10.48
CA ALA A 74 -11.74 -13.04 -10.39
C ALA A 74 -10.54 -12.08 -10.54
N SER A 75 -10.65 -11.08 -11.42
CA SER A 75 -9.63 -10.04 -11.60
C SER A 75 -9.47 -9.17 -10.35
N THR A 76 -10.58 -8.79 -9.70
CA THR A 76 -10.53 -8.05 -8.43
C THR A 76 -9.82 -8.84 -7.33
N ALA A 77 -10.04 -10.16 -7.24
CA ALA A 77 -9.30 -11.00 -6.29
C ALA A 77 -7.78 -10.97 -6.55
N HIS A 78 -7.36 -11.07 -7.81
CA HIS A 78 -5.94 -10.96 -8.18
C HIS A 78 -5.35 -9.59 -7.83
N ARG A 79 -6.10 -8.52 -8.02
CA ARG A 79 -5.66 -7.16 -7.67
C ARG A 79 -5.49 -6.99 -6.17
N LEU A 80 -6.44 -7.48 -5.36
CA LEU A 80 -6.33 -7.43 -3.90
C LEU A 80 -5.09 -8.19 -3.41
N GLU A 81 -4.84 -9.37 -3.98
CA GLU A 81 -3.64 -10.15 -3.67
C GLU A 81 -2.34 -9.43 -4.05
N ALA A 82 -2.29 -8.81 -5.23
CA ALA A 82 -1.14 -8.02 -5.67
C ALA A 82 -0.86 -6.83 -4.74
N VAL A 83 -1.91 -6.13 -4.29
CA VAL A 83 -1.78 -5.05 -3.31
C VAL A 83 -1.25 -5.59 -1.98
N ARG A 84 -1.82 -6.71 -1.48
CA ARG A 84 -1.38 -7.36 -0.25
C ARG A 84 0.11 -7.70 -0.29
N ALA A 85 0.56 -8.34 -1.38
CA ALA A 85 1.96 -8.70 -1.59
C ALA A 85 2.88 -7.47 -1.63
N THR A 86 2.45 -6.41 -2.33
CA THR A 86 3.21 -5.16 -2.44
C THR A 86 3.37 -4.46 -1.10
N VAL A 87 2.29 -4.39 -0.31
CA VAL A 87 2.31 -3.77 1.02
C VAL A 87 3.16 -4.57 2.00
N ALA A 88 3.08 -5.90 1.95
CA ALA A 88 3.92 -6.78 2.76
C ALA A 88 5.41 -6.60 2.42
N ALA A 89 5.76 -6.53 1.13
CA ALA A 89 7.13 -6.27 0.69
C ALA A 89 7.64 -4.90 1.17
N ALA A 90 6.83 -3.85 1.04
CA ALA A 90 7.17 -2.51 1.52
C ALA A 90 7.37 -2.46 3.05
N LEU A 91 6.52 -3.18 3.81
CA LEU A 91 6.67 -3.31 5.27
C LEU A 91 7.98 -4.01 5.64
N ALA A 92 8.37 -5.07 4.93
CA ALA A 92 9.62 -5.78 5.18
C ALA A 92 10.82 -4.85 4.94
N GLN A 93 10.85 -4.15 3.80
CA GLN A 93 11.93 -3.21 3.46
C GLN A 93 12.05 -2.06 4.46
N LEU A 94 10.94 -1.48 4.91
CA LEU A 94 10.98 -0.42 5.92
C LEU A 94 11.42 -0.93 7.29
N THR A 95 11.06 -2.18 7.64
CA THR A 95 11.50 -2.79 8.89
C THR A 95 13.01 -3.00 8.88
N GLU A 96 13.54 -3.52 7.77
CA GLU A 96 14.98 -3.66 7.54
C GLU A 96 15.71 -2.31 7.65
N LEU A 97 15.25 -1.30 6.89
CA LEU A 97 15.84 0.04 6.94
C LEU A 97 15.80 0.66 8.34
N THR A 98 14.71 0.47 9.09
CA THR A 98 14.60 1.00 10.46
C THR A 98 15.59 0.28 11.39
N SER A 99 15.77 -1.03 11.24
CA SER A 99 16.75 -1.78 12.03
C SER A 99 18.20 -1.39 11.72
N GLU A 100 18.50 -1.09 10.45
CA GLU A 100 19.81 -0.59 10.03
C GLU A 100 20.08 0.81 10.59
N ASP A 101 19.08 1.72 10.54
CA ASP A 101 19.20 3.07 11.11
C ASP A 101 19.39 3.04 12.63
N GLU A 102 18.70 2.13 13.33
CA GLU A 102 18.89 1.91 14.77
C GLU A 102 20.31 1.39 15.07
N ALA A 103 20.79 0.39 14.34
CA ALA A 103 22.15 -0.15 14.51
C ALA A 103 23.21 0.93 14.25
N PHE A 104 23.06 1.70 13.17
CA PHE A 104 23.94 2.82 12.86
C PHE A 104 23.89 3.93 13.94
N GLY A 105 22.70 4.21 14.48
CA GLY A 105 22.53 5.13 15.61
C GLY A 105 23.30 4.69 16.86
N VAL A 106 23.26 3.39 17.17
CA VAL A 106 24.04 2.80 18.27
C VAL A 106 25.54 2.95 18.03
N ASP A 107 26.03 2.65 16.82
CA ASP A 107 27.44 2.78 16.44
C ASP A 107 27.94 4.23 16.54
N LEU A 108 27.07 5.21 16.28
CA LEU A 108 27.36 6.64 16.44
C LEU A 108 27.26 7.13 17.90
N GLY A 109 27.04 6.25 18.87
CA GLY A 109 26.94 6.59 20.29
C GLY A 109 25.61 7.22 20.70
N ARG A 110 24.59 7.14 19.85
CA ARG A 110 23.22 7.53 20.20
C ARG A 110 22.58 6.38 20.96
N LEU A 111 22.41 6.53 22.27
CA LEU A 111 21.67 5.54 23.06
C LEU A 111 20.21 5.46 22.55
N PRO A 112 19.67 4.23 22.37
CA PRO A 112 18.27 4.07 22.00
C PRO A 112 17.39 4.71 23.08
N ARG A 113 16.38 5.48 22.65
CA ARG A 113 15.40 6.11 23.52
C ARG A 113 14.26 5.16 23.85
#